data_AF-A0A2C9LR24-F1
#
_entry.id   AF-A0A2C9LR24-F1
#
_cell.length_a   1.000
_cell.length_b   1.000
_cell.length_c   1.000
_cell.angle_alpha   90.00
_cell.angle_beta   90.00
_cell.angle_gamma   90.00
#
_symmetry.space_group_name_H-M   'P 1'
#
loop_
_entity.id
_entity.type
_entity.pdbx_description
1 polymer ?
#
loop_
_entity_poly.entity_id
_entity_poly.type
_entity_poly.pdbx_seq_one_letter_code
_entity_poly.pdbx_strand_id
1 'polypeptide(L)'
;MQIFGRTGRPQFDTFGHGTILTTHDKLSHYLSLMTRQNPIESQFINSLTDNLNAEISLGTVTNIEEAVTWLSYTYLFVRMRKNPLVYEVSTNYWQDDPQLEMHHRELIISVARSLDKARMIRFEERAQFMFATDVGRTASNFYIKYDTVEIINEQSKPIMTEGEILNLVSSSQEFDQIKVREDEMDELDRLTSDGCEMVVFGGKENSHGKVNILLQSYISRCSVDSFSLVSDMAYIAQNAARILRALFEMAIKNSSPIIMASRLLEMCKMVDKRLWGFENPMRQFSMLSPEILTKLENKRLLPDKMKEMDSKDIGFKSRAATLTPCPSSI
;
A
#
# COMPACT_ATOMS: atom_id res chain seq x y z
N MET A 1 -6.35 24.68 -10.22
CA MET A 1 -6.14 26.11 -9.91
C MET A 1 -4.68 26.56 -10.04
N GLN A 2 -3.69 25.81 -9.53
CA GLN A 2 -2.28 26.27 -9.52
C GLN A 2 -1.68 26.57 -10.90
N ILE A 3 -2.10 25.86 -11.96
CA ILE A 3 -1.68 26.12 -13.35
C ILE A 3 -2.22 27.49 -13.84
N PHE A 4 -3.48 27.81 -13.56
CA PHE A 4 -4.09 29.09 -13.92
C PHE A 4 -3.54 30.26 -13.11
N GLY A 5 -3.14 30.02 -11.86
CA GLY A 5 -2.45 31.04 -11.04
C GLY A 5 -1.08 31.47 -11.59
N ARG A 6 -0.52 30.73 -12.55
CA ARG A 6 0.71 31.09 -13.27
C ARG A 6 0.46 31.83 -14.59
N THR A 7 -0.81 32.06 -14.93
CA THR A 7 -1.18 32.70 -16.19
C THR A 7 -1.12 34.22 -16.05
N GLY A 8 -0.23 34.86 -16.81
CA GLY A 8 0.03 36.30 -16.73
C GLY A 8 1.11 36.63 -15.71
N ARG A 9 2.14 37.36 -16.13
CA ARG A 9 3.25 37.76 -15.26
C ARG A 9 2.89 39.06 -14.52
N PRO A 10 2.91 39.06 -13.18
CA PRO A 10 2.74 40.29 -12.41
C PRO A 10 3.76 41.33 -12.90
N GLN A 11 3.31 42.57 -13.11
CA GLN A 11 4.09 43.73 -13.59
C GLN A 11 4.40 43.81 -15.09
N PHE A 12 4.30 42.72 -15.86
CA PHE A 12 4.64 42.73 -17.29
C PHE A 12 3.42 42.61 -18.21
N ASP A 13 2.47 41.77 -17.85
CA ASP A 13 1.31 41.47 -18.70
C ASP A 13 0.06 42.19 -18.18
N THR A 14 -0.72 42.80 -19.08
CA THR A 14 -1.97 43.50 -18.74
C THR A 14 -3.13 42.54 -18.44
N PHE A 15 -3.10 41.34 -19.02
CA PHE A 15 -4.06 40.26 -18.74
C PHE A 15 -3.39 38.90 -18.98
N GLY A 16 -3.83 37.88 -18.24
CA GLY A 16 -3.45 36.49 -18.45
C GLY A 16 -4.53 35.74 -19.22
N HIS A 17 -4.16 34.98 -20.25
CA HIS A 17 -5.08 34.11 -20.99
C HIS A 17 -4.75 32.64 -20.75
N GLY A 18 -5.70 31.87 -20.21
CA GLY A 18 -5.55 30.45 -19.95
C GLY A 18 -6.64 29.65 -20.65
N THR A 19 -6.26 28.61 -21.38
CA THR A 19 -7.19 27.76 -22.15
C THR A 19 -7.23 26.36 -21.54
N ILE A 20 -8.44 25.85 -21.27
CA ILE A 20 -8.65 24.44 -20.88
C ILE A 20 -9.19 23.68 -22.08
N LEU A 21 -8.50 22.61 -22.48
CA LEU A 21 -9.02 21.64 -23.42
C LEU A 21 -9.52 20.43 -22.61
N THR A 22 -10.81 20.13 -22.72
CA THR A 22 -11.44 19.04 -21.96
C THR A 22 -12.61 18.45 -22.75
N THR A 23 -13.11 17.30 -22.30
CA THR A 23 -14.31 16.67 -22.84
C THR A 23 -15.57 17.43 -22.44
N HIS A 24 -16.61 17.36 -23.26
CA HIS A 24 -17.83 18.15 -23.05
C HIS A 24 -18.53 17.84 -21.71
N ASP A 25 -18.47 16.59 -21.24
CA ASP A 25 -19.03 16.16 -19.95
C ASP A 25 -18.35 16.83 -18.74
N LYS A 26 -17.07 17.19 -18.85
CA LYS A 26 -16.31 17.85 -17.78
C LYS A 26 -16.31 19.37 -17.87
N LEU A 27 -16.87 19.95 -18.94
CA LEU A 27 -16.92 21.39 -19.14
C LEU A 27 -17.61 22.11 -17.97
N SER A 28 -18.77 21.61 -17.53
CA SER A 28 -19.53 22.18 -16.40
C SER A 28 -18.74 22.12 -15.09
N HIS A 29 -18.02 21.02 -14.84
CA HIS A 29 -17.15 20.87 -13.67
C HIS A 29 -16.05 21.93 -13.65
N TYR A 30 -15.28 22.07 -14.74
CA TYR A 30 -14.20 23.06 -14.81
C TYR A 30 -14.71 24.50 -14.80
N LEU A 31 -15.83 24.79 -15.47
CA LEU A 31 -16.48 26.09 -15.39
C LEU A 31 -16.89 26.40 -13.96
N SER A 32 -17.53 25.47 -13.24
CA SER A 32 -17.91 25.67 -11.85
C SER A 32 -16.70 25.90 -10.95
N LEU A 33 -15.60 25.17 -11.17
CA LEU A 33 -14.37 25.29 -10.40
C LEU A 33 -13.66 26.64 -10.60
N MET A 34 -13.83 27.26 -11.76
CA MET A 34 -13.25 28.56 -12.10
C MET A 34 -14.16 29.75 -11.76
N THR A 35 -15.48 29.57 -11.83
CA THR A 35 -16.47 30.67 -11.74
C THR A 35 -17.29 30.67 -10.45
N ARG A 36 -17.44 29.52 -9.78
CA ARG A 36 -18.19 29.39 -8.52
C ARG A 36 -17.24 29.03 -7.39
N GLN A 37 -17.48 29.62 -6.23
CA GLN A 37 -16.94 29.09 -4.97
C GLN A 37 -17.75 27.85 -4.62
N ASN A 38 -17.37 26.68 -5.15
CA ASN A 38 -17.92 25.43 -4.63
C ASN A 38 -17.58 25.36 -3.13
N PRO A 39 -18.57 25.13 -2.24
CA PRO A 39 -18.30 24.97 -0.82
C PRO A 39 -17.27 23.87 -0.64
N ILE A 40 -16.19 24.16 0.08
CA ILE A 40 -15.17 23.17 0.41
C ILE A 40 -15.76 22.29 1.51
N GLU A 41 -16.15 21.06 1.17
CA GLU A 41 -16.68 20.08 2.12
C GLU A 41 -15.57 19.16 2.64
N SER A 42 -15.71 18.70 3.89
CA SER A 42 -14.80 17.75 4.52
C SER A 42 -14.96 16.34 3.94
N GLN A 43 -13.85 15.70 3.56
CA GLN A 43 -13.77 14.27 3.19
C GLN A 43 -13.31 13.39 4.36
N PHE A 44 -13.14 13.97 5.55
CA PHE A 44 -12.55 13.28 6.71
C PHE A 44 -13.37 12.08 7.18
N ILE A 45 -14.68 12.05 6.90
CA ILE A 45 -15.55 10.93 7.27
C ILE A 45 -15.06 9.59 6.70
N ASN A 46 -14.47 9.61 5.49
CA ASN A 46 -13.93 8.42 4.82
C ASN A 46 -12.66 7.88 5.49
N SER A 47 -12.00 8.68 6.32
CA SER A 47 -10.76 8.31 7.02
C SER A 47 -10.92 8.41 8.54
N LEU A 48 -12.13 8.61 9.04
CA LEU A 48 -12.39 8.81 10.46
C LEU A 48 -11.93 7.62 11.29
N THR A 49 -12.17 6.40 10.79
CA THR A 49 -11.78 5.13 11.42
C THR A 49 -10.26 5.03 11.64
N ASP A 50 -9.49 5.32 10.59
CA ASP A 50 -8.02 5.27 10.64
C ASP A 50 -7.45 6.34 11.59
N ASN A 51 -7.97 7.57 11.50
CA ASN A 51 -7.50 8.68 12.33
C ASN A 51 -7.87 8.49 13.80
N LEU A 52 -9.07 7.96 14.10
CA LEU A 52 -9.46 7.65 15.48
C LEU A 52 -8.54 6.55 16.06
N ASN A 53 -8.26 5.49 15.30
CA ASN A 53 -7.31 4.46 15.72
C ASN A 53 -5.90 5.04 15.98
N ALA A 54 -5.47 6.03 15.18
CA ALA A 54 -4.19 6.67 15.39
C ALA A 54 -4.13 7.43 16.73
N GLU A 55 -5.17 8.21 17.07
CA GLU A 55 -5.23 8.93 18.34
C GLU A 55 -5.33 8.00 19.56
N ILE A 56 -6.08 6.90 19.43
CA ILE A 56 -6.15 5.86 20.46
C ILE A 56 -4.79 5.18 20.63
N SER A 57 -4.07 4.94 19.53
CA SER A 57 -2.73 4.34 19.55
C SER A 57 -1.68 5.26 20.18
N LEU A 58 -1.82 6.58 20.01
CA LEU A 58 -0.97 7.60 20.66
C LEU A 58 -1.30 7.79 22.14
N GLY A 59 -2.51 7.40 22.57
CA GLY A 59 -3.01 7.62 23.92
C GLY A 59 -3.56 9.02 24.16
N THR A 60 -3.75 9.82 23.10
CA THR A 60 -4.42 11.12 23.17
C THR A 60 -5.90 10.97 23.48
N VAL A 61 -6.51 9.90 22.97
CA VAL A 61 -7.93 9.58 23.11
C VAL A 61 -8.06 8.22 23.79
N THR A 62 -8.69 8.19 24.96
CA THR A 62 -8.84 6.98 25.78
C THR A 62 -10.30 6.59 26.03
N ASN A 63 -11.24 7.49 25.77
CA ASN A 63 -12.67 7.29 25.99
C ASN A 63 -13.52 8.07 24.98
N ILE A 64 -14.82 7.81 24.96
CA ILE A 64 -15.75 8.40 23.98
C ILE A 64 -15.87 9.93 24.14
N GLU A 65 -15.83 10.47 25.37
CA GLU A 65 -15.89 11.92 25.60
C GLU A 65 -14.68 12.64 25.00
N GLU A 66 -13.49 12.09 25.20
CA GLU A 66 -12.25 12.59 24.60
C GLU A 66 -12.28 12.49 23.08
N ALA A 67 -12.83 11.40 22.53
CA ALA A 67 -12.97 11.23 21.08
C ALA A 67 -13.95 12.25 20.45
N VAL A 68 -15.06 12.56 21.12
CA VAL A 68 -16.00 13.61 20.68
C VAL A 68 -15.34 14.98 20.76
N THR A 69 -14.58 15.24 21.83
CA THR A 69 -13.79 16.47 21.98
C THR A 69 -12.75 16.60 20.88
N TRP A 70 -12.03 15.51 20.55
CA TRP A 70 -11.10 15.47 19.44
C TRP A 70 -11.78 15.77 18.10
N LEU A 71 -12.94 15.14 17.83
CA LEU A 71 -13.72 15.38 16.62
C LEU A 71 -14.11 16.86 16.48
N SER A 72 -14.37 17.56 17.60
CA SER A 72 -14.73 18.98 17.60
C SER A 72 -13.65 19.91 17.01
N TYR A 73 -12.38 19.49 17.04
CA TYR A 73 -11.26 20.24 16.46
C TYR A 73 -11.14 20.06 14.95
N THR A 74 -11.94 19.17 14.34
CA THR A 74 -11.83 18.84 12.92
C THR A 74 -12.66 19.78 12.04
N TYR A 75 -12.25 19.90 10.77
CA TYR A 75 -13.07 20.60 9.77
C TYR A 75 -14.40 19.88 9.51
N LEU A 76 -14.47 18.57 9.73
CA LEU A 76 -15.71 17.78 9.62
C LEU A 76 -16.78 18.30 10.58
N PHE A 77 -16.43 18.50 11.85
CA PHE A 77 -17.37 19.00 12.86
C PHE A 77 -17.95 20.38 12.48
N VAL A 78 -17.09 21.29 11.99
CA VAL A 78 -17.52 22.62 11.54
C VAL A 78 -18.46 22.53 10.32
N ARG A 79 -18.15 21.66 9.36
CA ARG A 79 -18.93 21.51 8.13
C ARG A 79 -20.23 20.76 8.35
N MET A 80 -20.23 19.71 9.18
CA MET A 80 -21.44 19.01 9.59
C MET A 80 -22.44 20.01 10.14
N ARG A 81 -22.07 20.87 11.10
CA ARG A 81 -23.01 21.87 11.66
C ARG A 81 -23.50 22.92 10.65
N LYS A 82 -22.69 23.29 9.66
CA LYS A 82 -23.07 24.29 8.65
C LYS A 82 -23.93 23.72 7.52
N ASN A 83 -23.74 22.45 7.19
CA ASN A 83 -24.45 21.79 6.10
C ASN A 83 -24.69 20.30 6.40
N PRO A 84 -25.56 19.96 7.38
CA PRO A 84 -25.70 18.57 7.84
C PRO A 84 -26.24 17.61 6.78
N LEU A 85 -27.03 18.11 5.82
CA LEU A 85 -27.63 17.30 4.75
C LEU A 85 -26.59 16.63 3.84
N VAL A 86 -25.43 17.26 3.65
CA VAL A 86 -24.31 16.67 2.87
C VAL A 86 -23.69 15.47 3.61
N TYR A 87 -23.83 15.42 4.93
CA TYR A 87 -23.30 14.37 5.78
C TYR A 87 -24.37 13.37 6.23
N GLU A 88 -25.48 13.29 5.49
CA GLU A 88 -26.57 12.33 5.72
C GLU A 88 -27.24 12.45 7.10
N VAL A 89 -27.15 13.63 7.72
CA VAL A 89 -27.85 13.91 8.99
C VAL A 89 -29.34 14.10 8.71
N SER A 90 -30.18 13.41 9.49
CA SER A 90 -31.65 13.48 9.41
C SER A 90 -32.16 14.91 9.51
N THR A 91 -33.12 15.31 8.67
CA THR A 91 -33.70 16.66 8.61
C THR A 91 -34.30 17.17 9.93
N ASN A 92 -34.63 16.26 10.85
CA ASN A 92 -35.24 16.59 12.14
C ASN A 92 -34.21 17.03 13.20
N TYR A 93 -32.90 17.03 12.87
CA TYR A 93 -31.84 17.38 13.82
C TYR A 93 -32.04 18.75 14.50
N TRP A 94 -32.70 19.71 13.85
CA TRP A 94 -32.95 21.03 14.41
C TRP A 94 -33.82 21.03 15.68
N GLN A 95 -34.66 20.00 15.85
CA GLN A 95 -35.55 19.86 17.01
C GLN A 95 -34.94 18.94 18.06
N ASP A 96 -34.29 17.87 17.63
CA ASP A 96 -33.80 16.80 18.51
C ASP A 96 -32.35 17.02 19.00
N ASP A 97 -31.47 17.55 18.14
CA ASP A 97 -30.05 17.73 18.43
C ASP A 97 -29.44 18.92 17.65
N PRO A 98 -29.74 20.18 18.06
CA PRO A 98 -29.31 21.37 17.32
C PRO A 98 -27.79 21.55 17.21
N GLN A 99 -27.02 20.95 18.13
CA GLN A 99 -25.56 21.00 18.16
C GLN A 99 -24.89 19.77 17.52
N LEU A 100 -25.68 18.76 17.15
CA LEU A 100 -25.23 17.45 16.66
C LEU A 100 -24.39 16.67 17.70
N GLU A 101 -24.56 16.93 18.99
CA GLU A 101 -23.79 16.26 20.05
C GLU A 101 -24.08 14.77 20.12
N MET A 102 -25.36 14.38 20.08
CA MET A 102 -25.78 12.98 20.05
C MET A 102 -25.31 12.31 18.75
N HIS A 103 -25.47 13.00 17.62
CA HIS A 103 -25.02 12.46 16.33
C HIS A 103 -23.50 12.20 16.30
N HIS A 104 -22.67 13.14 16.76
CA HIS A 104 -21.22 12.96 16.84
C HIS A 104 -20.83 11.81 17.78
N ARG A 105 -21.52 11.69 18.92
CA ARG A 105 -21.30 10.59 19.86
C ARG A 105 -21.61 9.25 19.22
N GLU A 106 -22.76 9.11 18.56
CA GLU A 106 -23.16 7.88 17.87
C GLU A 106 -22.20 7.51 16.75
N LEU A 107 -21.72 8.49 15.98
CA LEU A 107 -20.72 8.30 14.95
C LEU A 107 -19.43 7.70 15.53
N ILE A 108 -18.89 8.29 16.60
CA ILE A 108 -17.68 7.79 17.28
C ILE A 108 -17.91 6.39 17.85
N ILE A 109 -19.05 6.12 18.49
CA ILE A 109 -19.38 4.79 19.04
C ILE A 109 -19.44 3.76 17.90
N SER A 110 -20.05 4.10 16.77
CA SER A 110 -20.11 3.23 15.59
C SER A 110 -18.71 2.89 15.09
N VAL A 111 -17.84 3.89 14.96
CA VAL A 111 -16.45 3.69 14.53
C VAL A 111 -15.66 2.86 15.55
N ALA A 112 -15.82 3.11 16.85
CA ALA A 112 -15.17 2.32 17.90
C ALA A 112 -15.61 0.84 17.87
N ARG A 113 -16.89 0.57 17.62
CA ARG A 113 -17.40 -0.81 17.43
C ARG A 113 -16.78 -1.48 16.20
N SER A 114 -16.63 -0.76 15.08
CA SER A 114 -15.96 -1.29 13.89
C SER A 114 -14.48 -1.60 14.16
N LEU A 115 -13.76 -0.70 14.82
CA LEU A 115 -12.35 -0.91 15.20
C LEU A 115 -12.17 -2.10 16.16
N ASP A 116 -13.09 -2.31 17.10
CA ASP A 116 -13.07 -3.45 18.03
C ASP A 116 -13.36 -4.77 17.28
N LYS A 117 -14.34 -4.77 16.36
CA LYS A 117 -14.62 -5.92 15.48
C LYS A 117 -13.40 -6.32 14.65
N ALA A 118 -12.66 -5.34 14.11
CA ALA A 118 -11.41 -5.56 13.39
C ALA A 118 -10.20 -5.81 14.31
N ARG A 119 -10.40 -5.98 15.62
CA ARG A 119 -9.36 -6.25 16.63
C ARG A 119 -8.24 -5.20 16.69
N MET A 120 -8.51 -3.98 16.21
CA MET A 120 -7.55 -2.86 16.24
C MET A 120 -7.56 -2.14 17.59
N ILE A 121 -8.71 -2.11 18.25
CA ILE A 121 -8.85 -1.63 19.62
C ILE A 121 -9.58 -2.67 20.48
N ARG A 122 -9.59 -2.44 21.79
CA ARG A 122 -10.52 -3.04 22.74
C ARG A 122 -11.48 -1.97 23.22
N PHE A 123 -12.75 -2.09 22.87
CA PHE A 123 -13.78 -1.14 23.29
C PHE A 123 -14.64 -1.71 24.41
N GLU A 124 -14.57 -1.11 25.58
CA GLU A 124 -15.43 -1.47 26.72
C GLU A 124 -16.70 -0.61 26.71
N GLU A 125 -17.77 -1.13 26.13
CA GLU A 125 -18.99 -0.35 25.86
C GLU A 125 -19.69 0.18 27.13
N ARG A 126 -19.61 -0.52 28.27
CA ARG A 126 -20.22 -0.03 29.52
C ARG A 126 -19.46 1.14 30.11
N ALA A 127 -18.14 1.03 30.15
CA ALA A 127 -17.26 2.04 30.72
C ALA A 127 -16.90 3.15 29.72
N GLN A 128 -17.20 2.95 28.42
CA GLN A 128 -16.91 3.86 27.32
C GLN A 128 -15.39 4.14 27.13
N PHE A 129 -14.54 3.20 27.57
CA PHE A 129 -13.08 3.27 27.40
C PHE A 129 -12.62 2.48 26.17
N MET A 130 -11.55 2.96 25.55
CA MET A 130 -10.92 2.38 24.36
C MET A 130 -9.43 2.17 24.63
N PHE A 131 -8.94 0.97 24.31
CA PHE A 131 -7.53 0.63 24.46
C PHE A 131 -6.97 0.14 23.12
N ALA A 132 -5.84 0.70 22.68
CA ALA A 132 -5.18 0.25 21.45
C ALA A 132 -4.65 -1.17 21.61
N THR A 133 -4.87 -2.03 20.61
CA THR A 133 -4.21 -3.33 20.52
C THR A 133 -2.88 -3.20 19.78
N ASP A 134 -2.06 -4.23 19.79
CA ASP A 134 -0.83 -4.26 19.00
C ASP A 134 -1.11 -4.20 17.49
N VAL A 135 -2.25 -4.73 17.03
CA VAL A 135 -2.69 -4.62 15.63
C VAL A 135 -3.03 -3.16 15.30
N GLY A 136 -3.82 -2.48 16.14
CA GLY A 136 -4.16 -1.07 15.94
C GLY A 136 -2.94 -0.15 15.95
N ARG A 137 -2.02 -0.37 16.89
CA ARG A 137 -0.74 0.37 16.96
C ARG A 137 0.11 0.16 15.71
N THR A 138 0.20 -1.09 15.25
CA THR A 138 0.98 -1.42 14.04
C THR A 138 0.34 -0.80 12.80
N ALA A 139 -0.98 -0.89 12.66
CA ALA A 139 -1.71 -0.24 11.56
C ALA A 139 -1.51 1.28 11.55
N SER A 140 -1.56 1.94 12.72
CA SER A 140 -1.25 3.37 12.85
C SER A 140 0.19 3.71 12.45
N ASN A 141 1.18 3.00 13.01
CA ASN A 141 2.60 3.23 12.74
C ASN A 141 2.98 3.07 11.26
N PHE A 142 2.33 2.13 10.56
CA PHE A 142 2.56 1.88 9.14
C PHE A 142 1.50 2.50 8.22
N TYR A 143 0.57 3.31 8.76
CA TYR A 143 -0.48 3.97 7.97
C TYR A 143 -1.29 3.00 7.10
N ILE A 144 -1.62 1.83 7.65
CA ILE A 144 -2.44 0.80 7.00
C ILE A 144 -3.91 1.12 7.23
N LYS A 145 -4.71 1.06 6.17
CA LYS A 145 -6.16 1.33 6.26
C LYS A 145 -6.88 0.26 7.07
N TYR A 146 -7.94 0.66 7.77
CA TYR A 146 -8.87 -0.21 8.49
C TYR A 146 -9.40 -1.35 7.60
N ASP A 147 -9.85 -1.02 6.39
CA ASP A 147 -10.40 -2.00 5.44
C ASP A 147 -9.37 -3.10 5.11
N THR A 148 -8.09 -2.71 4.96
CA THR A 148 -6.99 -3.66 4.73
C THR A 148 -6.77 -4.56 5.94
N VAL A 149 -6.91 -4.04 7.16
CA VAL A 149 -6.80 -4.85 8.39
C VAL A 149 -7.97 -5.83 8.51
N GLU A 150 -9.19 -5.48 8.10
CA GLU A 150 -10.30 -6.44 8.00
C GLU A 150 -9.95 -7.59 7.03
N ILE A 151 -9.47 -7.27 5.84
CA ILE A 151 -9.05 -8.29 4.84
C ILE A 151 -7.96 -9.20 5.41
N ILE A 152 -6.96 -8.62 6.09
CA ILE A 152 -5.89 -9.37 6.75
C ILE A 152 -6.46 -10.32 7.82
N ASN A 153 -7.36 -9.84 8.67
CA ASN A 153 -7.94 -10.66 9.74
C ASN A 153 -8.79 -11.81 9.21
N GLU A 154 -9.47 -11.63 8.08
CA GLU A 154 -10.32 -12.65 7.46
C GLU A 154 -9.53 -13.72 6.71
N GLN A 155 -8.49 -13.31 5.98
CA GLN A 155 -7.74 -14.20 5.07
C GLN A 155 -6.45 -14.77 5.66
N SER A 156 -5.96 -14.21 6.78
CA SER A 156 -4.70 -14.65 7.40
C SER A 156 -4.83 -16.06 8.01
N LYS A 157 -3.79 -16.87 7.78
CA LYS A 157 -3.62 -18.20 8.35
C LYS A 157 -2.38 -18.21 9.26
N PRO A 158 -2.29 -19.13 10.24
CA PRO A 158 -1.11 -19.22 11.12
C PRO A 158 0.22 -19.39 10.36
N ILE A 159 0.18 -20.07 9.22
CA ILE A 159 1.30 -20.23 8.30
C ILE A 159 0.76 -20.07 6.88
N MET A 160 1.32 -19.12 6.13
CA MET A 160 1.00 -18.89 4.72
C MET A 160 2.25 -19.08 3.87
N THR A 161 2.06 -19.54 2.64
CA THR A 161 3.10 -19.56 1.60
C THR A 161 3.35 -18.16 1.04
N GLU A 162 4.48 -17.94 0.39
CA GLU A 162 4.83 -16.63 -0.19
C GLU A 162 3.80 -16.18 -1.23
N GLY A 163 3.27 -17.12 -2.05
CA GLY A 163 2.20 -16.83 -3.01
C GLY A 163 0.88 -16.42 -2.34
N GLU A 164 0.51 -17.05 -1.23
CA GLU A 164 -0.66 -16.64 -0.44
C GLU A 164 -0.46 -15.24 0.20
N ILE A 165 0.76 -14.92 0.64
CA ILE A 165 1.08 -13.58 1.18
C ILE A 165 1.03 -12.53 0.07
N LEU A 166 1.58 -12.82 -1.12
CA LEU A 166 1.46 -11.93 -2.28
C LEU A 166 0.00 -11.67 -2.64
N ASN A 167 -0.85 -12.71 -2.62
CA ASN A 167 -2.27 -12.55 -2.84
C ASN A 167 -2.95 -11.67 -1.78
N LEU A 168 -2.59 -11.87 -0.51
CA LEU A 168 -3.10 -11.06 0.60
C LEU A 168 -2.73 -9.58 0.43
N VAL A 169 -1.46 -9.30 0.15
CA VAL A 169 -0.97 -7.93 -0.09
C VAL A 169 -1.68 -7.34 -1.31
N SER A 170 -1.81 -8.09 -2.40
CA SER A 170 -2.46 -7.59 -3.63
C SER A 170 -3.96 -7.29 -3.46
N SER A 171 -4.58 -7.86 -2.43
CA SER A 171 -5.98 -7.62 -2.06
C SER A 171 -6.20 -6.37 -1.20
N SER A 172 -5.14 -5.65 -0.83
CA SER A 172 -5.22 -4.53 0.12
C SER A 172 -5.92 -3.29 -0.46
N GLN A 173 -6.67 -2.55 0.37
CA GLN A 173 -7.45 -1.36 0.00
C GLN A 173 -6.57 -0.15 -0.36
N GLU A 174 -5.26 -0.22 -0.12
CA GLU A 174 -4.28 0.71 -0.66
C GLU A 174 -4.27 0.69 -2.19
N PHE A 175 -4.62 -0.43 -2.82
CA PHE A 175 -4.54 -0.60 -4.28
C PHE A 175 -5.86 -0.35 -5.02
N ASP A 176 -6.91 0.09 -4.33
CA ASP A 176 -8.26 0.30 -4.90
C ASP A 176 -8.29 1.28 -6.09
N GLN A 177 -7.35 2.23 -6.12
CA GLN A 177 -7.22 3.18 -7.24
C GLN A 177 -6.59 2.59 -8.51
N ILE A 178 -5.99 1.39 -8.43
CA ILE A 178 -5.37 0.72 -9.58
C ILE A 178 -6.46 0.08 -10.44
N LYS A 179 -6.51 0.50 -11.70
CA LYS A 179 -7.45 -0.04 -12.70
C LYS A 179 -6.69 -0.79 -13.78
N VAL A 180 -7.31 -1.86 -14.28
CA VAL A 180 -6.84 -2.58 -15.46
C VAL A 180 -7.27 -1.82 -16.70
N ARG A 181 -6.37 -1.68 -17.67
CA ARG A 181 -6.62 -1.02 -18.95
C ARG A 181 -6.36 -2.00 -20.09
N GLU A 182 -7.17 -1.96 -21.14
CA GLU A 182 -7.09 -2.91 -22.25
C GLU A 182 -5.77 -2.82 -23.03
N ASP A 183 -5.20 -1.62 -23.14
CA ASP A 183 -3.93 -1.35 -23.83
C ASP A 183 -2.69 -1.91 -23.09
N GLU A 184 -2.85 -2.34 -21.84
CA GLU A 184 -1.78 -2.91 -21.02
C GLU A 184 -1.79 -4.44 -21.01
N MET A 185 -2.82 -5.08 -21.57
CA MET A 185 -3.09 -6.51 -21.38
C MET A 185 -2.02 -7.43 -21.96
N ASP A 186 -1.56 -7.13 -23.18
CA ASP A 186 -0.51 -7.91 -23.85
C ASP A 186 0.82 -7.82 -23.09
N GLU A 187 1.12 -6.66 -22.52
CA GLU A 187 2.32 -6.48 -21.70
C GLU A 187 2.19 -7.22 -20.36
N LEU A 188 1.01 -7.22 -19.73
CA LEU A 188 0.74 -7.98 -18.51
C LEU A 188 0.86 -9.50 -18.74
N ASP A 189 0.49 -10.01 -19.91
CA ASP A 189 0.71 -11.42 -20.29
C ASP A 189 2.20 -11.78 -20.35
N ARG A 190 2.99 -10.93 -21.01
CA ARG A 190 4.44 -11.10 -21.08
C ARG A 190 5.04 -11.09 -19.68
N LEU A 191 4.69 -10.11 -18.86
CA LEU A 191 5.18 -10.00 -17.48
C LEU A 191 4.77 -11.19 -16.60
N THR A 192 3.59 -11.77 -16.84
CA THR A 192 3.14 -12.97 -16.13
C THR A 192 4.01 -14.18 -16.49
N SER A 193 4.44 -14.29 -17.75
CA SER A 193 5.27 -15.41 -18.21
C SER A 193 6.75 -15.25 -17.85
N ASP A 194 7.26 -14.02 -17.92
CA ASP A 194 8.69 -13.72 -17.78
C ASP A 194 9.10 -13.32 -16.35
N GLY A 195 8.15 -12.79 -15.57
CA GLY A 195 8.43 -12.12 -14.30
C GLY A 195 7.80 -12.72 -13.06
N CYS A 196 6.77 -13.56 -13.21
CA CYS A 196 6.07 -14.16 -12.08
C CYS A 196 6.63 -15.55 -11.75
N GLU A 197 7.24 -15.68 -10.58
CA GLU A 197 7.76 -16.93 -10.04
C GLU A 197 6.70 -17.68 -9.22
N MET A 198 5.65 -16.98 -8.80
CA MET A 198 4.55 -17.51 -7.99
C MET A 198 3.22 -17.38 -8.73
N VAL A 199 2.30 -18.29 -8.41
CA VAL A 199 0.96 -18.32 -9.01
C VAL A 199 0.24 -17.00 -8.73
N VAL A 200 -0.18 -16.34 -9.81
CA VAL A 200 -0.99 -15.12 -9.75
C VAL A 200 -2.45 -15.53 -9.56
N PHE A 201 -2.94 -15.43 -8.32
CA PHE A 201 -4.36 -15.61 -8.02
C PHE A 201 -5.18 -14.45 -8.62
N GLY A 202 -6.33 -14.78 -9.22
CA GLY A 202 -7.26 -13.79 -9.79
C GLY A 202 -7.03 -13.40 -11.25
N GLY A 203 -5.88 -13.71 -11.85
CA GLY A 203 -5.58 -13.43 -13.26
C GLY A 203 -5.44 -11.93 -13.60
N LYS A 204 -4.91 -11.63 -14.80
CA LYS A 204 -4.58 -10.26 -15.25
C LYS A 204 -5.78 -9.30 -15.40
N GLU A 205 -6.99 -9.84 -15.54
CA GLU A 205 -8.22 -9.06 -15.78
C GLU A 205 -8.73 -8.35 -14.53
N ASN A 206 -8.29 -8.79 -13.34
CA ASN A 206 -8.66 -8.21 -12.06
C ASN A 206 -7.58 -7.24 -11.56
N SER A 207 -7.99 -6.18 -10.85
CA SER A 207 -7.08 -5.21 -10.23
C SER A 207 -6.06 -5.90 -9.30
N HIS A 208 -6.51 -6.83 -8.46
CA HIS A 208 -5.65 -7.60 -7.57
C HIS A 208 -4.62 -8.45 -8.33
N GLY A 209 -5.00 -9.05 -9.46
CA GLY A 209 -4.06 -9.82 -10.26
C GLY A 209 -3.03 -8.94 -10.96
N LYS A 210 -3.44 -7.77 -11.48
CA LYS A 210 -2.51 -6.75 -11.98
C LYS A 210 -1.51 -6.31 -10.91
N VAL A 211 -1.97 -6.06 -9.67
CA VAL A 211 -1.10 -5.70 -8.55
C VAL A 211 -0.08 -6.80 -8.25
N ASN A 212 -0.54 -8.05 -8.23
CA ASN A 212 0.31 -9.21 -8.00
C ASN A 212 1.39 -9.36 -9.09
N ILE A 213 1.00 -9.30 -10.37
CA ILE A 213 1.92 -9.37 -11.52
C ILE A 213 2.98 -8.28 -11.43
N LEU A 214 2.57 -7.03 -11.19
CA LEU A 214 3.50 -5.91 -11.12
C LEU A 214 4.43 -5.99 -9.91
N LEU A 215 3.95 -6.49 -8.77
CA LEU A 215 4.79 -6.68 -7.58
C LEU A 215 5.84 -7.77 -7.82
N GLN A 216 5.48 -8.90 -8.42
CA GLN A 216 6.44 -9.95 -8.77
C GLN A 216 7.44 -9.47 -9.83
N SER A 217 6.96 -8.80 -10.89
CA SER A 217 7.79 -8.21 -11.94
C SER A 217 8.78 -7.19 -11.37
N TYR A 218 8.38 -6.43 -10.36
CA TYR A 218 9.24 -5.48 -9.65
C TYR A 218 10.41 -6.19 -8.93
N ILE A 219 10.13 -7.32 -8.26
CA ILE A 219 11.13 -8.15 -7.56
C ILE A 219 12.06 -8.84 -8.59
N SER A 220 11.50 -9.35 -9.68
CA SER A 220 12.24 -9.99 -10.78
C SER A 220 13.07 -9.01 -11.62
N ARG A 221 12.85 -7.71 -11.46
CA ARG A 221 13.53 -6.63 -12.21
C ARG A 221 13.24 -6.69 -13.72
N CYS A 222 12.03 -7.10 -14.08
CA CYS A 222 11.57 -7.12 -15.48
C CYS A 222 11.50 -5.70 -16.06
N SER A 223 11.76 -5.58 -17.37
CA SER A 223 11.55 -4.34 -18.11
C SER A 223 10.06 -4.13 -18.36
N VAL A 224 9.57 -2.95 -18.02
CA VAL A 224 8.19 -2.51 -18.29
C VAL A 224 8.26 -1.33 -19.25
N ASP A 225 7.55 -1.44 -20.36
CA ASP A 225 7.57 -0.52 -21.49
C ASP A 225 6.48 0.56 -21.34
N SER A 226 5.27 0.19 -20.91
CA SER A 226 4.17 1.14 -20.74
C SER A 226 4.40 2.06 -19.53
N PHE A 227 4.34 3.38 -19.77
CA PHE A 227 4.54 4.40 -18.73
C PHE A 227 3.50 4.31 -17.60
N SER A 228 2.26 3.95 -17.93
CA SER A 228 1.21 3.75 -16.92
C SER A 228 1.55 2.58 -15.99
N LEU A 229 2.03 1.46 -16.54
CA LEU A 229 2.47 0.30 -15.74
C LEU A 229 3.72 0.61 -14.92
N VAL A 230 4.66 1.41 -15.42
CA VAL A 230 5.83 1.86 -14.64
C VAL A 230 5.38 2.68 -13.42
N SER A 231 4.43 3.60 -13.61
CA SER A 231 3.87 4.39 -12.51
C SER A 231 3.11 3.52 -11.51
N ASP A 232 2.26 2.61 -12.00
CA ASP A 232 1.49 1.68 -11.15
C ASP A 232 2.44 0.76 -10.36
N MET A 233 3.48 0.21 -11.00
CA MET A 233 4.49 -0.65 -10.36
C MET A 233 5.25 0.09 -9.26
N ALA A 234 5.65 1.35 -9.49
CA ALA A 234 6.33 2.15 -8.48
C ALA A 234 5.43 2.43 -7.27
N TYR A 235 4.15 2.76 -7.52
CA TYR A 235 3.15 2.93 -6.47
C TYR A 235 2.93 1.64 -5.66
N ILE A 236 2.82 0.50 -6.36
CA ILE A 236 2.62 -0.81 -5.74
C ILE A 236 3.82 -1.18 -4.86
N ALA A 237 5.04 -1.05 -5.37
CA ALA A 237 6.26 -1.39 -4.63
C ALA A 237 6.41 -0.61 -3.32
N GLN A 238 6.14 0.71 -3.36
CA GLN A 238 6.22 1.58 -2.16
C GLN A 238 5.22 1.16 -1.08
N ASN A 239 3.97 0.90 -1.46
CA ASN A 239 2.93 0.50 -0.52
C ASN A 239 3.10 -0.95 -0.06
N ALA A 240 3.51 -1.87 -0.93
CA ALA A 240 3.75 -3.26 -0.59
C ALA A 240 4.87 -3.41 0.45
N ALA A 241 5.96 -2.64 0.34
CA ALA A 241 7.03 -2.65 1.33
C ALA A 241 6.52 -2.28 2.73
N ARG A 242 5.65 -1.27 2.81
CA ARG A 242 5.01 -0.81 4.05
C ARG A 242 4.03 -1.85 4.61
N ILE A 243 3.17 -2.43 3.77
CA ILE A 243 2.19 -3.45 4.16
C ILE A 243 2.89 -4.71 4.66
N LEU A 244 3.91 -5.22 3.94
CA LEU A 244 4.69 -6.38 4.35
C LEU A 244 5.38 -6.15 5.70
N ARG A 245 5.89 -4.93 5.94
CA ARG A 245 6.50 -4.58 7.22
C ARG A 245 5.49 -4.56 8.36
N ALA A 246 4.28 -4.04 8.11
CA ALA A 246 3.18 -4.09 9.06
C ALA A 246 2.78 -5.52 9.39
N LEU A 247 2.62 -6.38 8.37
CA LEU A 247 2.30 -7.81 8.55
C LEU A 247 3.38 -8.53 9.37
N PHE A 248 4.65 -8.25 9.10
CA PHE A 248 5.78 -8.80 9.87
C PHE A 248 5.70 -8.40 11.36
N GLU A 249 5.44 -7.12 11.64
CA GLU A 249 5.34 -6.63 13.03
C GLU A 249 4.10 -7.18 13.75
N MET A 250 2.97 -7.31 13.05
CA MET A 250 1.78 -7.99 13.57
C MET A 250 2.06 -9.46 13.89
N ALA A 251 2.78 -10.17 13.01
CA ALA A 251 3.13 -11.58 13.22
C ALA A 251 4.01 -11.79 14.46
N ILE A 252 4.99 -10.91 14.69
CA ILE A 252 5.85 -10.97 15.89
C ILE A 252 5.05 -10.70 17.16
N LYS A 253 4.24 -9.64 17.19
CA LYS A 253 3.51 -9.24 18.40
C LYS A 253 2.41 -10.24 18.78
N ASN A 254 1.74 -10.82 17.79
CA ASN A 254 0.66 -11.80 18.00
C ASN A 254 1.17 -13.22 18.31
N SER A 255 2.47 -13.42 18.60
CA SER A 255 3.07 -14.74 18.84
C SER A 255 2.79 -15.75 17.72
N SER A 256 2.77 -15.28 16.46
CA SER A 256 2.59 -16.19 15.32
C SER A 256 3.79 -17.16 15.21
N PRO A 257 3.61 -18.34 14.58
CA PRO A 257 4.71 -19.26 14.35
C PRO A 257 5.93 -18.55 13.75
N ILE A 258 7.12 -18.81 14.31
CA ILE A 258 8.38 -18.14 13.90
C ILE A 258 8.67 -18.26 12.40
N ILE A 259 8.16 -19.34 11.78
CA ILE A 259 8.25 -19.56 10.34
C ILE A 259 7.49 -18.51 9.53
N MET A 260 6.32 -18.06 10.00
CA MET A 260 5.54 -17.01 9.34
C MET A 260 6.25 -15.66 9.43
N ALA A 261 6.75 -15.31 10.62
CA ALA A 261 7.53 -14.09 10.83
C ALA A 261 8.82 -14.09 9.97
N SER A 262 9.49 -15.23 9.86
CA SER A 262 10.69 -15.37 9.02
C SER A 262 10.38 -15.17 7.54
N ARG A 263 9.31 -15.79 7.03
CA ARG A 263 8.85 -15.59 5.63
C ARG A 263 8.47 -14.15 5.34
N LEU A 264 7.71 -13.50 6.22
CA LEU A 264 7.34 -12.09 6.05
C LEU A 264 8.58 -11.19 6.04
N LEU A 265 9.59 -11.47 6.87
CA LEU A 265 10.85 -10.74 6.86
C LEU A 265 11.64 -10.97 5.57
N GLU A 266 11.66 -12.20 5.06
CA GLU A 266 12.26 -12.51 3.77
C GLU A 266 11.55 -11.74 2.65
N MET A 267 10.22 -11.74 2.62
CA MET A 267 9.45 -10.94 1.65
C MET A 267 9.73 -9.44 1.74
N CYS A 268 9.86 -8.89 2.95
CA CYS A 268 10.29 -7.50 3.12
C CYS A 268 11.64 -7.24 2.44
N LYS A 269 12.61 -8.15 2.63
CA LYS A 269 13.94 -8.04 1.99
C LYS A 269 13.85 -8.22 0.47
N MET A 270 12.99 -9.12 -0.01
CA MET A 270 12.81 -9.36 -1.44
C MET A 270 12.31 -8.12 -2.17
N VAL A 271 11.34 -7.40 -1.58
CA VAL A 271 10.84 -6.14 -2.13
C VAL A 271 11.88 -5.02 -2.02
N ASP A 272 12.54 -4.85 -0.87
CA ASP A 272 13.54 -3.78 -0.67
C ASP A 272 14.77 -3.95 -1.58
N LYS A 273 15.26 -5.18 -1.72
CA LYS A 273 16.44 -5.49 -2.54
C LYS A 273 16.10 -5.81 -3.99
N ARG A 274 14.81 -5.92 -4.34
CA ARG A 274 14.34 -6.38 -5.65
C ARG A 274 15.06 -7.66 -6.06
N LEU A 275 15.01 -8.67 -5.20
CA LEU A 275 15.78 -9.90 -5.30
C LEU A 275 15.01 -11.05 -4.67
N TRP A 276 14.79 -12.15 -5.38
CA TRP A 276 14.13 -13.32 -4.80
C TRP A 276 15.03 -14.07 -3.82
N GLY A 277 14.43 -14.77 -2.86
CA GLY A 277 15.15 -15.50 -1.82
C GLY A 277 16.03 -16.66 -2.35
N PHE A 278 15.71 -17.19 -3.54
CA PHE A 278 16.48 -18.25 -4.20
C PHE A 278 17.60 -17.72 -5.11
N GLU A 279 17.64 -16.42 -5.39
CA GLU A 279 18.71 -15.80 -6.18
C GLU A 279 19.99 -15.65 -5.36
N ASN A 280 21.13 -15.43 -6.04
CA ASN A 280 22.39 -15.31 -5.33
C ASN A 280 22.46 -13.97 -4.53
N PRO A 281 22.74 -14.00 -3.21
CA PRO A 281 22.83 -12.78 -2.40
C PRO A 281 23.87 -11.77 -2.89
N MET A 282 24.86 -12.22 -3.67
CA MET A 282 25.88 -11.35 -4.26
C MET A 282 25.30 -10.26 -5.18
N ARG A 283 24.08 -10.45 -5.70
CA ARG A 283 23.37 -9.42 -6.49
C ARG A 283 23.11 -8.12 -5.72
N GLN A 284 23.21 -8.13 -4.39
CA GLN A 284 23.09 -6.91 -3.57
C GLN A 284 24.29 -5.96 -3.73
N PHE A 285 25.43 -6.44 -4.24
CA PHE A 285 26.63 -5.62 -4.43
C PHE A 285 26.66 -5.03 -5.85
N SER A 286 26.52 -3.70 -5.93
CA SER A 286 26.58 -2.95 -7.20
C SER A 286 27.93 -3.02 -7.92
N MET A 287 28.98 -3.48 -7.24
CA MET A 287 30.34 -3.59 -7.79
C MET A 287 30.51 -4.80 -8.72
N LEU A 288 29.61 -5.78 -8.69
CA LEU A 288 29.73 -7.01 -9.46
C LEU A 288 29.05 -6.86 -10.82
N SER A 289 29.77 -7.18 -11.90
CA SER A 289 29.20 -7.20 -13.24
C SER A 289 28.13 -8.30 -13.37
N PRO A 290 27.07 -8.09 -14.18
CA PRO A 290 26.05 -9.11 -14.44
C PRO A 290 26.61 -10.47 -14.89
N GLU A 291 27.69 -10.47 -15.69
CA GLU A 291 28.33 -11.70 -16.17
C GLU A 291 28.87 -12.57 -15.02
N ILE A 292 29.51 -11.95 -14.02
CA ILE A 292 30.03 -12.66 -12.84
C ILE A 292 28.87 -13.23 -12.03
N LEU A 293 27.80 -12.46 -11.84
CA LEU A 293 26.62 -12.89 -11.09
C LEU A 293 25.95 -14.11 -11.72
N THR A 294 25.74 -14.10 -13.04
CA THR A 294 25.20 -15.25 -13.79
C THR A 294 26.10 -16.47 -13.67
N LYS A 295 27.43 -16.29 -13.71
CA LYS A 295 28.37 -17.42 -13.51
C LYS A 295 28.32 -18.00 -12.09
N LEU A 296 28.17 -17.15 -11.07
CA LEU A 296 28.03 -17.60 -9.68
C LEU A 296 26.72 -18.37 -9.47
N GLU A 297 25.64 -17.94 -10.12
CA GLU A 297 24.33 -18.59 -10.07
C GLU A 297 24.33 -19.94 -10.79
N ASN A 298 24.85 -20.00 -12.00
CA ASN A 298 24.99 -21.25 -12.76
C ASN A 298 25.77 -22.32 -11.99
N LYS A 299 26.73 -21.89 -11.15
CA LYS A 299 27.56 -22.79 -10.33
C LYS A 299 27.03 -22.98 -8.91
N ARG A 300 25.89 -22.37 -8.55
CA ARG A 300 25.29 -22.42 -7.22
C ARG A 300 26.30 -22.12 -6.10
N LEU A 301 27.18 -21.14 -6.35
CA LEU A 301 28.21 -20.70 -5.40
C LEU A 301 27.60 -19.68 -4.44
N LEU A 302 27.20 -20.16 -3.27
CA LEU A 302 26.68 -19.34 -2.18
C LEU A 302 27.80 -18.67 -1.38
N PRO A 303 27.54 -17.50 -0.77
CA PRO A 303 28.52 -16.78 0.05
C PRO A 303 29.19 -17.64 1.13
N ASP A 304 28.44 -18.52 1.80
CA ASP A 304 29.00 -19.38 2.86
C ASP A 304 30.07 -20.33 2.33
N LYS A 305 29.87 -20.87 1.13
CA LYS A 305 30.87 -21.73 0.46
C LYS A 305 32.07 -20.92 -0.02
N MET A 306 31.85 -19.69 -0.50
CA MET A 306 32.94 -18.83 -0.95
C MET A 306 33.81 -18.37 0.22
N LYS A 307 33.23 -18.20 1.41
CA LYS A 307 33.96 -17.82 2.63
C LYS A 307 35.04 -18.84 3.02
N GLU A 308 34.83 -20.12 2.71
CA GLU A 308 35.77 -21.22 3.00
C GLU A 308 36.83 -21.42 1.90
N MET A 309 36.72 -20.70 0.78
CA MET A 309 37.60 -20.87 -0.38
C MET A 309 38.69 -19.79 -0.44
N ASP A 310 39.85 -20.13 -1.00
CA ASP A 310 40.87 -19.13 -1.31
C ASP A 310 40.46 -18.27 -2.52
N SER A 311 40.95 -17.03 -2.55
CA SER A 311 40.79 -16.05 -3.62
C SER A 311 41.05 -16.62 -5.03
N LYS A 312 42.05 -17.48 -5.17
CA LYS A 312 42.38 -18.17 -6.42
C LYS A 312 41.31 -19.18 -6.84
N ASP A 313 40.77 -19.93 -5.89
CA ASP A 313 39.74 -20.94 -6.15
C ASP A 313 38.40 -20.29 -6.51
N ILE A 314 38.06 -19.18 -5.86
CA ILE A 314 36.90 -18.36 -6.21
C ILE A 314 37.08 -17.77 -7.62
N GLY A 315 38.28 -17.27 -7.93
CA GLY A 315 38.63 -16.80 -9.28
C GLY A 315 38.52 -17.88 -10.35
N PHE A 316 39.01 -19.10 -10.07
CA PHE A 316 38.94 -20.23 -11.00
C PHE A 316 37.48 -20.66 -11.23
N LYS A 317 36.71 -20.81 -10.16
CA LYS A 317 35.29 -21.19 -10.27
C LYS A 317 34.44 -20.07 -10.87
N SER A 318 34.72 -18.80 -10.66
CA SER A 318 33.97 -17.69 -11.30
C SER A 318 34.34 -17.47 -12.76
N ARG A 319 35.54 -17.87 -13.21
CA ARG A 319 36.01 -17.68 -14.60
C ARG A 319 35.71 -18.84 -15.55
N ALA A 320 35.67 -20.08 -15.06
CA ALA A 320 35.54 -21.24 -15.97
C ALA A 320 34.19 -21.23 -16.69
N ALA A 321 34.22 -20.87 -17.98
CA ALA A 321 33.16 -21.14 -18.93
C ALA A 321 32.91 -22.65 -19.01
N THR A 322 31.66 -23.03 -19.25
CA THR A 322 31.22 -24.40 -19.49
C THR A 322 32.13 -25.04 -20.55
N LEU A 323 33.06 -25.90 -20.14
CA LEU A 323 33.67 -26.85 -21.07
C LEU A 323 32.61 -27.90 -21.33
N THR A 324 31.85 -27.71 -22.41
CA THR A 324 31.17 -28.81 -23.10
C THR A 324 32.18 -29.94 -23.30
N PRO A 325 31.87 -31.20 -22.92
CA PRO A 325 32.72 -32.31 -23.31
C PRO A 325 32.57 -32.49 -24.82
N CYS A 326 33.61 -32.16 -25.59
CA CYS A 326 33.73 -32.66 -26.95
C CYS A 326 33.94 -34.19 -26.89
N PRO A 327 33.29 -34.97 -27.77
CA PRO A 327 33.39 -36.41 -27.77
C PRO A 327 34.77 -36.81 -28.30
N SER A 328 35.57 -37.49 -27.47
CA SER A 328 36.77 -38.16 -27.94
C SER A 328 36.38 -39.53 -28.50
N SER A 329 36.08 -39.54 -29.80
CA SER A 329 36.27 -40.71 -30.66
C SER A 329 37.77 -40.83 -30.95
N ILE A 330 38.36 -41.96 -30.54
CA ILE A 330 39.21 -42.90 -31.32
C ILE A 330 39.43 -44.12 -30.41
#